data_AF-A0A832FKQ3-F1
#
_entry.id   AF-A0A832FKQ3-F1
#
_cell.length_a   1.000
_cell.length_b   1.000
_cell.length_c   1.000
_cell.angle_alpha   90.00
_cell.angle_beta   90.00
_cell.angle_gamma   90.00
#
_symmetry.space_group_name_H-M   'P 1'
#
loop_
_entity.id
_entity.type
_entity.pdbx_description
1 polymer ?
#
loop_
_entity_poly.entity_id
_entity_poly.type
_entity_poly.pdbx_seq_one_letter_code
_entity_poly.pdbx_strand_id
1 'polypeptide(L)'
;MYKSFYRLAENPFSLTPDPQFLYLSSVHKRAIAYLNYSLETQKGFSVITGEIGAGKTTVIKAVINRFQDQARVAHIINPSPEPDQLLRMIVKEYEIRRFCDSLSRVELLDL
;
A
#
# COMPACT_ATOMS: atom_id res chain seq x y z
N MET A 1 -29.53 -13.66 -2.03
CA MET A 1 -30.64 -13.21 -2.90
C MET A 1 -30.16 -12.88 -4.31
N TYR A 2 -29.26 -11.91 -4.50
CA TYR A 2 -28.73 -11.58 -5.84
C TYR A 2 -27.81 -12.64 -6.46
N LYS A 3 -26.90 -13.22 -5.65
CA LYS A 3 -25.96 -14.26 -6.11
C LYS A 3 -26.68 -15.44 -6.77
N SER A 4 -27.70 -15.98 -6.11
CA SER A 4 -28.48 -17.11 -6.59
C SER A 4 -29.38 -16.75 -7.77
N PHE A 5 -30.03 -15.58 -7.75
CA PHE A 5 -30.92 -15.13 -8.83
C PHE A 5 -30.17 -14.88 -10.14
N TYR A 6 -29.02 -14.19 -10.08
CA TYR A 6 -28.19 -13.86 -11.25
C TYR A 6 -27.10 -14.89 -11.55
N ARG A 7 -27.02 -16.00 -10.80
CA ARG A 7 -26.01 -17.06 -10.95
C ARG A 7 -24.57 -16.53 -10.88
N LEU A 8 -24.33 -15.57 -9.99
CA LEU A 8 -23.00 -14.99 -9.79
C LEU A 8 -22.14 -15.93 -8.93
N ALA A 9 -20.82 -15.87 -9.12
CA ALA A 9 -19.86 -16.65 -8.33
C ALA A 9 -19.85 -16.23 -6.85
N GLU A 10 -20.22 -14.99 -6.56
CA GLU A 10 -20.23 -14.38 -5.23
C GLU A 10 -21.26 -13.25 -5.10
N ASN A 11 -21.41 -12.70 -3.89
CA ASN A 11 -22.34 -11.59 -3.67
C ASN A 11 -21.79 -10.33 -4.33
N PRO A 12 -22.54 -9.70 -5.24
CA PRO A 12 -22.11 -8.44 -5.85
C PRO A 12 -22.18 -7.29 -4.84
N PHE A 13 -21.39 -6.23 -5.09
CA PHE A 13 -21.38 -4.99 -4.31
C PHE A 13 -20.93 -5.15 -2.84
N SER A 14 -19.88 -5.94 -2.60
CA SER A 14 -19.20 -5.95 -1.30
C SER A 14 -18.74 -4.54 -0.91
N LEU A 15 -18.86 -4.20 0.37
CA LEU A 15 -18.36 -2.93 0.93
C LEU A 15 -16.83 -2.86 0.91
N THR A 16 -16.17 -4.01 0.86
CA THR A 16 -14.71 -4.10 0.80
C THR A 16 -14.29 -4.40 -0.64
N PRO A 17 -13.38 -3.59 -1.22
CA PRO A 17 -12.85 -3.87 -2.55
C PRO A 17 -12.09 -5.20 -2.53
N ASP A 18 -12.46 -6.14 -3.41
CA ASP A 18 -11.73 -7.40 -3.59
C ASP A 18 -10.65 -7.22 -4.67
N PRO A 19 -9.36 -7.45 -4.33
CA PRO A 19 -8.25 -7.38 -5.28
C PRO A 19 -8.40 -8.26 -6.52
N GLN A 20 -9.14 -9.37 -6.45
CA GLN A 20 -9.36 -10.29 -7.56
C GLN A 20 -10.13 -9.64 -8.73
N PHE A 21 -10.92 -8.60 -8.44
CA PHE A 21 -11.73 -7.89 -9.44
C PHE A 21 -11.06 -6.59 -9.90
N LEU A 22 -9.74 -6.47 -9.75
CA LEU A 22 -9.01 -5.29 -10.17
C LEU A 22 -9.05 -5.08 -11.70
N TYR A 23 -9.80 -4.09 -12.14
CA TYR A 23 -9.80 -3.64 -13.53
C TYR A 23 -8.67 -2.63 -13.80
N LEU A 24 -7.65 -3.08 -14.51
CA LEU A 24 -6.51 -2.25 -14.90
C LEU A 24 -6.77 -1.53 -16.22
N SER A 25 -7.39 -0.34 -16.13
CA SER A 25 -7.50 0.60 -17.26
C SER A 25 -6.11 0.95 -17.83
N SER A 26 -6.07 1.53 -19.03
CA SER A 26 -4.81 1.99 -19.64
C SER A 26 -4.05 3.00 -18.76
N VAL A 27 -4.77 3.82 -17.98
CA VAL A 27 -4.17 4.76 -17.02
C VAL A 27 -3.58 4.01 -15.83
N HIS A 28 -4.31 3.05 -15.25
CA HIS A 28 -3.80 2.25 -14.12
C HIS A 28 -2.56 1.44 -14.51
N LYS A 29 -2.56 0.81 -15.70
CA LYS A 29 -1.41 0.06 -16.22
C LYS A 29 -0.16 0.94 -16.33
N ARG A 30 -0.31 2.16 -16.87
CA ARG A 30 0.79 3.12 -16.97
C ARG A 30 1.32 3.54 -15.60
N ALA A 31 0.43 3.86 -14.65
CA ALA A 31 0.83 4.23 -13.29
C ALA A 31 1.63 3.12 -12.60
N ILE A 32 1.17 1.86 -12.72
CA ILE A 32 1.90 0.69 -12.21
C ILE A 32 3.28 0.56 -12.85
N ALA A 33 3.37 0.73 -14.18
CA ALA A 33 4.66 0.65 -14.88
C ALA A 33 5.66 1.70 -14.37
N TYR A 34 5.22 2.95 -14.16
CA TYR A 34 6.08 4.00 -13.61
C TYR A 34 6.53 3.71 -12.17
N LEU A 35 5.64 3.19 -11.33
CA LEU A 35 5.97 2.80 -9.95
C LEU A 35 6.96 1.62 -9.92
N ASN A 36 6.77 0.61 -10.76
CA ASN A 36 7.72 -0.50 -10.83
C ASN A 36 9.09 -0.02 -11.29
N TYR A 37 9.14 0.82 -12.32
CA TYR A 37 10.39 1.39 -12.79
C TYR A 37 11.11 2.21 -11.71
N SER A 38 10.38 3.01 -10.92
CA SER A 38 10.99 3.78 -9.85
C SER A 38 11.53 2.92 -8.71
N LEU A 39 10.84 1.82 -8.37
CA LEU A 39 11.31 0.82 -7.41
C LEU A 39 12.57 0.10 -7.92
N GLU A 40 12.57 -0.36 -9.17
CA GLU A 40 13.70 -1.07 -9.78
C GLU A 40 14.94 -0.18 -9.91
N THR A 41 14.76 1.09 -10.23
CA THR A 41 15.85 2.07 -10.36
C THR A 41 16.24 2.74 -9.05
N GLN A 42 15.65 2.31 -7.93
CA GLN A 42 15.88 2.88 -6.58
C GLN A 42 15.74 4.41 -6.55
N LYS A 43 14.80 4.95 -7.33
CA LYS A 43 14.47 6.37 -7.27
C LYS A 43 13.87 6.66 -5.90
N GLY A 44 14.48 7.57 -5.15
CA GLY A 44 14.17 7.78 -3.73
C GLY A 44 12.71 8.10 -3.40
N PHE A 45 11.97 8.78 -4.28
CA PHE A 45 10.57 9.13 -4.01
C PHE A 45 9.70 9.08 -5.27
N SER A 46 8.46 8.61 -5.11
CA SER A 46 7.46 8.53 -6.17
C SER A 46 6.09 8.94 -5.63
N VAL A 47 5.36 9.73 -6.41
CA VAL A 47 4.03 10.24 -6.03
C VAL A 47 3.01 9.83 -7.08
N ILE A 48 1.88 9.30 -6.63
CA ILE A 48 0.70 9.07 -7.46
C ILE A 48 -0.36 10.13 -7.16
N THR A 49 -0.83 10.80 -8.21
CA THR A 49 -1.86 11.85 -8.11
C THR A 49 -3.08 11.45 -8.94
N GLY A 50 -4.19 12.15 -8.70
CA GLY A 50 -5.46 11.88 -9.38
C GLY A 50 -6.65 12.27 -8.53
N GLU A 51 -7.83 12.32 -9.14
CA GLU A 51 -9.08 12.74 -8.50
C GLU A 51 -9.56 11.73 -7.44
N ILE A 52 -10.56 12.15 -6.65
CA ILE A 52 -11.24 11.27 -5.69
C ILE A 52 -11.88 10.11 -6.47
N GLY A 53 -11.69 8.88 -5.99
CA GLY A 53 -12.19 7.69 -6.66
C GLY A 53 -11.36 7.20 -7.86
N ALA A 54 -10.27 7.88 -8.25
CA ALA A 54 -9.44 7.49 -9.39
C ALA A 54 -8.57 6.23 -9.16
N GLY A 55 -8.83 5.42 -8.13
CA GLY A 55 -8.13 4.17 -7.90
C GLY A 55 -6.68 4.28 -7.40
N LYS A 56 -6.24 5.45 -6.91
CA LYS A 56 -4.85 5.68 -6.42
C LYS A 56 -4.40 4.62 -5.41
N THR A 57 -5.18 4.44 -4.34
CA THR A 57 -4.91 3.44 -3.29
C THR A 57 -4.92 2.03 -3.86
N THR A 58 -5.80 1.75 -4.81
CA THR A 58 -5.89 0.45 -5.47
C THR A 58 -4.64 0.14 -6.29
N VAL A 59 -4.11 1.13 -7.02
CA VAL A 59 -2.84 1.01 -7.77
C VAL A 59 -1.67 0.78 -6.83
N ILE A 60 -1.55 1.54 -5.73
CA ILE A 60 -0.49 1.33 -4.73
C ILE A 60 -0.55 -0.10 -4.17
N LYS A 61 -1.73 -0.55 -3.75
CA LYS A 61 -1.92 -1.92 -3.24
C LYS A 61 -1.54 -2.98 -4.27
N ALA A 62 -1.88 -2.78 -5.55
CA ALA A 62 -1.53 -3.71 -6.62
C ALA A 62 -0.01 -3.82 -6.82
N VAL A 63 0.73 -2.71 -6.70
CA VAL A 63 2.20 -2.70 -6.76
C VAL A 63 2.81 -3.39 -5.54
N ILE A 64 2.35 -3.04 -4.33
CA ILE A 64 2.82 -3.64 -3.07
C ILE A 64 2.62 -5.16 -3.08
N ASN A 65 1.43 -5.64 -3.46
CA ASN A 65 1.13 -7.07 -3.51
C ASN A 65 2.02 -7.84 -4.51
N ARG A 66 2.60 -7.16 -5.50
CA ARG A 66 3.55 -7.77 -6.44
C ARG A 66 4.98 -7.77 -5.92
N PHE A 67 5.33 -6.81 -5.05
CA PHE A 67 6.67 -6.62 -4.50
C PHE A 67 6.89 -7.28 -3.13
N GLN A 68 5.83 -7.70 -2.43
CA GLN A 68 5.89 -8.31 -1.09
C GLN A 68 6.81 -9.53 -1.00
N ASP A 69 6.97 -10.29 -2.10
CA ASP A 69 7.87 -11.45 -2.14
C ASP A 69 9.34 -11.07 -2.40
N GLN A 70 9.61 -9.83 -2.83
CA GLN A 70 10.94 -9.34 -3.20
C GLN A 70 11.53 -8.40 -2.15
N ALA A 71 10.66 -7.75 -1.36
CA ALA A 71 11.06 -6.79 -0.34
C ALA A 71 10.08 -6.78 0.82
N ARG A 72 10.58 -6.43 2.02
CA ARG A 72 9.70 -6.05 3.12
C ARG A 72 9.08 -4.70 2.82
N VAL A 73 7.77 -4.61 2.93
CA VAL A 73 7.01 -3.38 2.67
C VAL A 73 6.39 -2.90 3.96
N ALA A 74 6.64 -1.65 4.33
CA ALA A 74 5.92 -0.97 5.39
C ALA A 74 4.83 -0.06 4.81
N HIS A 75 3.56 -0.31 5.15
CA HIS A 75 2.43 0.47 4.63
C HIS A 75 1.85 1.43 5.68
N ILE A 76 2.15 2.71 5.54
CA ILE A 76 1.77 3.73 6.50
C ILE A 76 0.50 4.46 6.06
N ILE A 77 -0.57 4.30 6.84
CA ILE A 77 -1.84 5.01 6.64
C ILE A 77 -1.97 6.08 7.72
N ASN A 78 -1.37 7.25 7.50
CA ASN A 78 -1.56 8.43 8.33
C ASN A 78 -1.37 9.70 7.50
N PRO A 79 -2.35 10.61 7.46
CA PRO A 79 -2.28 11.80 6.62
C PRO A 79 -1.21 12.82 7.05
N SER A 80 -0.78 12.85 8.32
CA SER A 80 0.21 13.84 8.78
C SER A 80 0.83 13.47 10.15
N PRO A 81 1.67 12.43 10.24
CA PRO A 81 2.43 12.16 11.46
C PRO A 81 3.52 13.21 11.70
N GLU A 82 3.79 13.52 12.97
CA GLU A 82 5.02 14.20 13.36
C GLU A 82 6.26 13.33 13.03
N PRO A 83 7.45 13.90 12.80
CA PRO A 83 8.63 13.14 12.35
C PRO A 83 8.97 11.92 13.21
N ASP A 84 8.96 12.07 14.54
CA ASP A 84 9.25 10.96 15.47
C ASP A 84 8.14 9.90 15.47
N GLN A 85 6.89 10.33 15.26
CA GLN A 85 5.77 9.43 15.12
C GLN A 85 5.88 8.61 13.83
N LEU A 86 6.30 9.24 12.72
CA LEU A 86 6.54 8.54 11.46
C LEU A 86 7.62 7.47 11.62
N LEU A 87 8.73 7.78 12.29
CA LEU A 87 9.79 6.80 12.53
C LEU A 87 9.29 5.60 13.34
N ARG A 88 8.52 5.84 14.41
CA ARG A 88 7.90 4.77 15.20
C ARG A 88 6.91 3.95 14.38
N MET A 89 6.11 4.60 13.53
CA MET A 89 5.19 3.91 12.62
C MET A 89 5.95 3.01 11.64
N ILE A 90 7.04 3.50 11.04
CA ILE A 90 7.91 2.70 10.15
C ILE A 90 8.44 1.46 10.88
N VAL A 91 9.06 1.66 12.06
CA VAL A 91 9.67 0.57 12.84
C VAL A 91 8.62 -0.46 13.28
N LYS A 92 7.45 0.01 13.72
CA LYS A 92 6.34 -0.85 14.14
C LYS A 92 5.80 -1.67 12.97
N GLU A 93 5.64 -1.04 11.81
CA GLU A 93 5.13 -1.70 10.60
C GLU A 93 6.09 -2.77 10.07
N TYR A 94 7.40 -2.59 10.26
CA TYR A 94 8.41 -3.61 9.95
C TYR A 94 8.53 -4.73 11.00
N GLU A 95 7.76 -4.65 12.10
CA GLU A 95 7.75 -5.64 13.19
C GLU A 95 9.15 -5.92 13.78
N ILE A 96 9.98 -4.87 13.93
CA ILE A 96 11.33 -5.02 14.49
C ILE A 96 11.24 -5.45 15.96
N ARG A 97 11.76 -6.65 16.28
CA ARG A 97 11.62 -7.30 17.62
C ARG A 97 12.08 -6.46 18.80
N ARG A 98 13.08 -5.60 18.60
CA ARG A 98 13.69 -4.79 19.65
C ARG A 98 12.94 -3.47 19.90
N PHE A 99 11.92 -3.18 19.09
CA PHE A 99 11.12 -1.97 19.23
C PHE A 99 10.38 -1.93 20.57
N CYS A 100 10.44 -0.77 21.21
CA CYS A 100 9.65 -0.43 22.39
C CYS A 100 9.26 1.04 22.32
N ASP A 101 8.06 1.37 22.81
CA ASP A 101 7.56 2.76 22.80
C ASP A 101 8.42 3.71 23.65
N SER A 102 9.21 3.19 24.58
CA SER A 102 10.13 3.98 25.41
C SER A 102 11.45 4.35 24.72
N LEU A 103 11.77 3.79 23.54
CA LEU A 103 13.02 4.09 22.84
C LEU A 103 13.07 5.56 22.42
N SER A 104 14.23 6.20 22.61
CA SER A 104 14.54 7.52 22.08
C SER A 104 14.68 7.51 20.56
N ARG A 105 14.65 8.70 19.93
CA ARG A 105 14.82 8.82 18.48
C ARG A 105 16.15 8.23 17.99
N VAL A 106 17.25 8.44 18.74
CA VAL A 106 18.56 7.91 18.37
C VAL A 106 18.54 6.38 18.41
N GLU A 107 18.01 5.80 19.48
CA GLU A 107 17.88 4.34 19.61
C GLU A 107 16.97 3.73 18.52
N LEU A 108 15.94 4.45 18.06
CA LEU A 108 15.08 4.00 16.95
C LEU A 108 15.81 4.00 15.59
N LEU A 109 16.78 4.90 15.38
CA LEU A 109 17.57 4.95 14.15
C LEU A 109 18.68 3.88 14.13
N ASP A 110 19.07 3.38 15.30
CA ASP A 110 20.10 2.35 15.48
C ASP A 110 19.53 0.91 15.49
N LEU A 111 18.21 0.75 15.29
CA LEU A 111 17.52 -0.56 15.20
C LEU A 111 17.83 -1.31 13.89
#